data_AF-A0A6J4K0H5-F1
#
_entry.id   AF-A0A6J4K0H5-F1
#
_cell.length_a   1.000
_cell.length_b   1.000
_cell.length_c   1.000
_cell.angle_alpha   90.00
_cell.angle_beta   90.00
_cell.angle_gamma   90.00
#
_symmetry.space_group_name_H-M   'P 1'
#
loop_
_entity.id
_entity.type
_entity.pdbx_description
1 polymer ?
#
loop_
_entity_poly.entity_id
_entity_poly.type
_entity_poly.pdbx_seq_one_letter_code
_entity_poly.pdbx_strand_id
1 'polypeptide(L)'
;MHLEASITHPYTCDLTVRLISPQGTAITVADPTICSRSAPNLPINLDSSTPGSPLAPFVGEEAEGEWRLQVVDSITIDQGSLSGWGLTVRTD
;
A
#
# COMPACT_ATOMS: atom_id res chain seq x y z
N MET A 1 3.26 -13.05 3.34
CA MET A 1 2.36 -12.03 3.89
C MET A 1 1.42 -11.55 2.79
N HIS A 2 0.23 -11.09 3.16
CA HIS A 2 -0.79 -10.57 2.24
C HIS A 2 -1.21 -9.17 2.69
N LEU A 3 -1.16 -8.19 1.77
CA LEU A 3 -1.62 -6.82 1.98
C LEU A 3 -2.85 -6.57 1.10
N GLU A 4 -3.90 -6.06 1.71
CA GLU A 4 -5.06 -5.51 1.01
C GLU A 4 -5.35 -4.08 1.46
N ALA A 5 -5.74 -3.22 0.52
CA ALA A 5 -6.25 -1.89 0.82
C ALA A 5 -7.24 -1.42 -0.25
N SER A 6 -8.19 -0.59 0.16
CA SER A 6 -9.15 0.06 -0.73
C SER A 6 -9.10 1.56 -0.53
N ILE A 7 -8.57 2.26 -1.54
CA ILE A 7 -8.44 3.72 -1.54
C ILE A 7 -9.28 4.28 -2.69
N THR A 8 -10.00 5.36 -2.43
CA THR A 8 -10.69 6.13 -3.46
C THR A 8 -10.10 7.54 -3.50
N HIS A 9 -9.67 7.99 -4.68
CA HIS A 9 -9.15 9.33 -4.92
C HIS A 9 -9.46 9.77 -6.36
N PRO A 10 -9.90 11.02 -6.60
CA PRO A 10 -10.21 11.50 -7.95
C PRO A 10 -9.06 11.31 -8.96
N TYR A 11 -7.82 11.46 -8.50
CA TYR A 11 -6.62 11.22 -9.29
C TYR A 11 -5.67 10.32 -8.52
N THR A 12 -5.79 9.00 -8.70
CA THR A 12 -4.98 8.03 -7.95
C THR A 12 -3.48 8.19 -8.19
N CYS A 13 -3.07 8.78 -9.31
CA CYS A 13 -1.69 9.10 -9.65
C CYS A 13 -1.07 10.28 -8.90
N ASP A 14 -1.85 10.95 -8.05
CA ASP A 14 -1.31 11.89 -7.07
C ASP A 14 -0.83 11.18 -5.78
N LEU A 15 -1.21 9.89 -5.64
CA LEU A 15 -0.96 9.10 -4.44
C LEU A 15 0.33 8.30 -4.52
N THR A 16 1.10 8.32 -3.44
CA THR A 16 2.11 7.32 -3.13
C THR A 16 1.68 6.53 -1.90
N VAL A 17 1.71 5.20 -1.98
CA VAL A 17 1.36 4.30 -0.86
C VAL A 17 2.56 3.47 -0.46
N ARG A 18 2.89 3.49 0.83
CA ARG A 18 4.03 2.76 1.42
C ARG A 18 3.57 1.86 2.55
N LEU A 19 4.14 0.66 2.62
CA LEU A 19 4.06 -0.20 3.80
C LEU A 19 5.35 -0.05 4.60
N ILE A 20 5.24 0.12 5.92
CA ILE A 20 6.35 0.27 6.84
C ILE A 20 6.27 -0.84 7.89
N SER A 21 7.34 -1.61 8.04
CA SER A 21 7.42 -2.70 9.02
C SER A 21 7.78 -2.20 10.43
N PRO A 22 7.60 -3.05 11.46
CA PRO A 22 8.00 -2.74 12.83
C PRO A 22 9.50 -2.38 12.96
N GLN A 23 10.34 -2.97 12.11
CA GLN A 23 11.79 -2.70 12.07
C GLN A 23 12.16 -1.42 11.30
N GLY A 24 11.19 -0.75 10.68
CA GLY A 24 11.37 0.51 9.97
C GLY A 24 11.67 0.37 8.47
N THR A 25 11.74 -0.85 7.93
CA THR A 25 11.79 -1.06 6.48
C THR A 25 10.54 -0.46 5.85
N ALA A 26 10.71 0.30 4.78
CA ALA A 26 9.62 1.05 4.18
C ALA A 26 9.65 0.95 2.65
N ILE A 27 8.63 0.31 2.08
CA ILE A 27 8.56 0.01 0.64
C ILE A 27 7.32 0.63 0.03
N THR A 28 7.47 1.22 -1.16
CA THR A 28 6.35 1.70 -1.98
C THR A 28 5.60 0.51 -2.57
N VAL A 29 4.31 0.39 -2.26
CA VAL A 29 3.43 -0.69 -2.72
C VAL A 29 2.48 -0.23 -3.83
N ALA A 30 2.28 1.08 -3.97
CA ALA A 30 1.59 1.68 -5.12
C ALA A 30 2.11 3.11 -5.38
N ASP A 31 2.35 3.42 -6.65
CA ASP A 31 2.74 4.74 -7.17
C ASP A 31 2.27 4.85 -8.64
N PRO A 32 0.95 4.90 -8.87
CA PRO A 32 0.41 4.87 -10.21
C PRO A 32 0.76 6.17 -10.96
N THR A 33 1.11 6.06 -12.23
CA THR A 33 1.49 7.22 -13.07
C THR A 33 0.42 7.62 -14.08
N ILE A 34 -0.62 6.79 -14.23
CA ILE A 34 -1.73 6.99 -15.16
C ILE A 34 -3.02 6.86 -14.36
N CYS A 35 -3.83 7.92 -14.36
CA CYS A 35 -5.11 7.93 -13.68
C CYS A 35 -6.10 8.88 -14.35
N SER A 36 -7.37 8.79 -13.97
CA SER A 36 -8.39 9.73 -14.39
C SER A 36 -9.51 9.81 -13.36
N ARG A 37 -10.24 10.92 -13.38
CA ARG A 37 -11.42 11.14 -12.52
C ARG A 37 -12.53 10.10 -12.71
N SER A 38 -12.57 9.43 -13.86
CA SER A 38 -13.53 8.36 -14.15
C SER A 38 -13.12 7.01 -13.57
N ALA A 39 -11.89 6.87 -13.06
CA ALA A 39 -11.35 5.66 -12.45
C ALA A 39 -10.76 5.98 -11.07
N PRO A 40 -11.61 6.36 -10.09
CA PRO A 40 -11.13 6.92 -8.82
C PRO A 40 -10.64 5.86 -7.83
N ASN A 41 -10.58 4.58 -8.20
CA ASN A 41 -10.31 3.50 -7.27
C ASN A 41 -8.88 2.99 -7.41
N LEU A 42 -8.19 2.84 -6.28
CA LEU A 42 -6.89 2.22 -6.17
C LEU A 42 -7.00 1.01 -5.21
N PRO A 43 -7.35 -0.17 -5.71
CA PRO A 43 -7.26 -1.40 -4.93
C PRO A 43 -5.80 -1.85 -4.84
N ILE A 44 -5.38 -2.23 -3.64
CA ILE A 44 -4.11 -2.93 -3.41
C ILE A 44 -4.47 -4.35 -2.98
N ASN A 45 -3.88 -5.33 -3.66
CA ASN A 45 -3.97 -6.74 -3.31
C ASN A 45 -2.64 -7.38 -3.71
N LEU A 46 -1.78 -7.61 -2.72
CA LEU A 46 -0.40 -8.03 -2.92
C LEU A 46 -0.09 -9.20 -2.01
N ASP A 47 0.56 -10.22 -2.57
CA ASP A 47 1.07 -11.36 -1.82
C ASP A 47 2.59 -11.45 -1.99
N SER A 48 3.32 -11.62 -0.89
CA SER A 48 4.79 -11.73 -0.94
C SER A 48 5.29 -13.01 -1.63
N SER A 49 4.43 -14.02 -1.81
CA SER A 49 4.76 -15.23 -2.56
C SER A 49 4.70 -15.03 -4.08
N THR A 50 4.12 -13.92 -4.55
CA THR A 50 4.09 -13.61 -5.98
C THR A 50 5.48 -13.17 -6.47
N PRO A 51 6.02 -13.78 -7.54
CA PRO A 51 7.31 -13.35 -8.10
C PRO A 51 7.32 -11.86 -8.45
N GLY A 52 8.33 -11.14 -7.96
CA GLY A 52 8.46 -9.69 -8.17
C GLY A 52 7.53 -8.83 -7.29
N SER A 53 6.85 -9.43 -6.31
CA SER A 53 6.03 -8.68 -5.36
C SER A 53 6.85 -7.60 -4.63
N PRO A 54 6.32 -6.37 -4.49
CA PRO A 54 6.98 -5.33 -3.69
C PRO A 54 7.01 -5.68 -2.20
N LEU A 55 6.31 -6.73 -1.75
CA LEU A 55 6.35 -7.20 -0.36
C LEU A 55 7.53 -8.13 -0.07
N ALA A 56 8.29 -8.56 -1.09
CA ALA A 56 9.43 -9.46 -0.92
C ALA A 56 10.48 -8.98 0.11
N PRO A 57 10.81 -7.66 0.22
CA PRO A 57 11.76 -7.18 1.22
C PRO A 57 11.37 -7.44 2.68
N PHE A 58 10.09 -7.67 2.98
CA PHE A 58 9.61 -7.95 4.33
C PHE A 58 9.71 -9.44 4.72
N VAL A 59 10.09 -10.33 3.79
CA VAL A 59 10.18 -11.76 4.07
C VAL A 59 11.39 -12.03 4.98
N GLY A 60 11.12 -12.62 6.15
CA GLY A 60 12.14 -12.88 7.18
C GLY A 60 12.29 -11.76 8.22
N GLU A 61 11.55 -10.66 8.07
CA GLU A 61 11.46 -9.63 9.11
C GLU A 61 10.60 -10.07 10.30
N GLU A 62 10.83 -9.46 11.46
CA GLU A 62 9.96 -9.64 12.63
C GLU A 62 8.53 -9.18 12.30
N ALA A 63 7.59 -10.10 12.52
CA ALA A 63 6.17 -9.85 12.27
C ALA A 63 5.51 -9.03 13.39
N GLU A 64 6.02 -9.17 14.63
CA GLU A 64 5.46 -8.55 15.82
C GLU A 64 5.78 -7.05 15.86
N GLY A 65 4.78 -6.25 16.24
CA GLY A 65 4.90 -4.81 16.40
C GLY A 65 4.03 -4.03 15.43
N GLU A 66 4.29 -2.72 15.36
CA GLU A 66 3.44 -1.79 14.62
C GLU A 66 3.79 -1.78 13.12
N TRP A 67 2.84 -2.25 12.31
CA TRP A 67 2.84 -2.05 10.87
C TRP A 67 2.08 -0.77 10.53
N ARG A 68 2.63 0.03 9.61
CA ARG A 68 1.98 1.28 9.17
C ARG A 68 1.79 1.28 7.66
N LEU A 69 0.56 1.51 7.22
CA LEU A 69 0.24 1.89 5.85
C LEU A 69 0.25 3.42 5.77
N GLN A 70 1.15 3.97 4.96
CA GLN A 70 1.24 5.41 4.72
C GLN A 70 0.70 5.72 3.32
N VAL A 71 -0.34 6.56 3.25
CA VAL A 71 -0.90 7.09 2.00
C VAL A 71 -0.60 8.58 1.95
N VAL A 72 0.09 9.03 0.90
CA VAL A 72 0.46 10.44 0.69
C VAL A 72 -0.18 10.90 -0.60
N ASP A 73 -1.04 11.92 -0.51
CA ASP A 73 -1.46 12.71 -1.66
C ASP A 73 -0.53 13.91 -1.80
N SER A 74 0.16 14.00 -2.94
CA SER A 74 1.15 15.05 -3.21
C SER A 74 0.56 16.30 -3.87
N ILE A 75 -0.70 16.24 -4.33
CA ILE A 75 -1.36 17.32 -5.08
C ILE A 75 -2.62 17.75 -4.33
N THR A 76 -2.54 18.87 -3.62
CA THR A 76 -3.52 19.31 -2.61
C THR A 76 -4.88 19.82 -3.15
N ILE A 77 -5.24 19.51 -4.39
CA ILE A 77 -6.46 20.00 -5.05
C ILE A 77 -7.65 19.08 -4.75
N ASP A 78 -7.44 17.78 -4.87
CA ASP A 78 -8.47 16.77 -4.67
C ASP A 78 -8.36 16.16 -3.26
N GLN A 79 -9.39 15.43 -2.86
CA GLN A 79 -9.41 14.70 -1.60
C GLN A 79 -9.96 13.30 -1.86
N GLY A 80 -9.45 12.33 -1.11
CA GLY A 80 -9.90 10.95 -1.16
C GLY A 80 -10.14 10.36 0.21
N SER A 81 -10.33 9.05 0.22
CA SER A 81 -10.61 8.28 1.42
C SER A 81 -9.91 6.93 1.37
N LEU A 82 -9.34 6.51 2.51
CA LEU A 82 -8.98 5.12 2.76
C LEU A 82 -10.20 4.43 3.37
N SER A 83 -10.84 3.54 2.61
CA SER A 83 -12.02 2.79 3.07
C SER A 83 -11.65 1.68 4.05
N GLY A 84 -10.45 1.12 3.91
CA GLY A 84 -9.92 0.10 4.80
C GLY A 84 -8.62 -0.50 4.27
N TRP A 85 -7.87 -1.13 5.17
CA TRP A 85 -6.69 -1.92 4.83
C TRP A 85 -6.53 -3.08 5.82
N GLY A 86 -5.84 -4.12 5.39
CA GLY A 86 -5.56 -5.32 6.17
C GLY A 86 -4.20 -5.90 5.82
N LEU A 87 -3.53 -6.45 6.83
CA LEU A 87 -2.27 -7.15 6.68
C LEU A 87 -2.37 -8.51 7.35
N THR A 88 -2.15 -9.57 6.59
CA THR A 88 -2.00 -10.93 7.13
C THR A 88 -0.55 -11.35 7.03
N VAL A 89 0.09 -11.53 8.19
CA VAL A 89 1.45 -12.04 8.29
C VAL A 89 1.38 -13.51 8.72
N ARG A 90 2.13 -14.36 8.04
CA ARG A 90 2.27 -15.79 8.40
C ARG A 90 3.67 -15.95 8.97
N THR A 91 3.74 -16.41 10.21
CA THR A 91 4.97 -16.84 10.87
C THR A 91 4.95 -18.36 10.91
N ASP A 92 6.10 -18.98 10.69
CA ASP A 92 6.27 -20.44 10.82
C ASP A 92 6.41 -20.86 12.30
#